data_AF-A0A842WPL0-F1
#
_entry.id   AF-A0A842WPL0-F1
#
_cell.length_a   1.000
_cell.length_b   1.000
_cell.length_c   1.000
_cell.angle_alpha   90.00
_cell.angle_beta   90.00
_cell.angle_gamma   90.00
#
_symmetry.space_group_name_H-M   'P 1'
#
loop_
_entity.id
_entity.type
_entity.pdbx_description
1 polymer ?
#
loop_
_entity_poly.entity_id
_entity_poly.type
_entity_poly.pdbx_seq_one_letter_code
_entity_poly.pdbx_strand_id
1 'polypeptide(L)'
;MDANRTTYLYFFVLTILFTWVFWFTAIATGGLSNTIGLVCYIIGGTGPLSASIILIAFKDGKTGIKQLLSRMVQFRSMSIRWGFIMLAVVFIPIFVTIILGGLFLSNWSPISTMIVYISAPIGVLGSVMFNLIAVIFEEPGWRGFALDKLQEDFSALTSSLILGLIWAIWHTPLFLMPGTYQYELILGSLSFWVYMIGVIPTSILITWLYNNNNSSLFAAMLYHLVNNLGGEIFTMESPLDMIRLVGNFITAIIVIITFGKERLVNEET
;
A
#
# COMPACT_ATOMS: atom_id res chain seq x y z
N MET A 1 11.22 23.40 -18.79
CA MET A 1 10.58 22.48 -17.81
C MET A 1 11.28 21.15 -17.97
N ASP A 2 11.95 20.66 -16.92
CA ASP A 2 12.66 19.39 -16.99
C ASP A 2 11.71 18.25 -17.35
N ALA A 3 12.07 17.47 -18.38
CA ALA A 3 11.26 16.38 -18.90
C ALA A 3 10.84 15.34 -17.83
N ASN A 4 11.58 15.27 -16.73
CA ASN A 4 11.30 14.39 -15.58
C ASN A 4 10.18 14.92 -14.68
N ARG A 5 10.14 16.22 -14.36
CA ARG A 5 9.09 16.80 -13.50
C ARG A 5 7.69 16.58 -14.04
N THR A 6 7.53 16.65 -15.35
CA THR A 6 6.23 16.46 -16.01
C THR A 6 5.77 15.00 -15.98
N THR A 7 6.70 14.05 -15.87
CA THR A 7 6.40 12.62 -16.06
C THR A 7 5.64 12.02 -14.87
N TYR A 8 6.07 12.24 -13.62
CA TYR A 8 5.33 11.74 -12.45
C TYR A 8 3.99 12.47 -12.27
N LEU A 9 3.89 13.74 -12.66
CA LEU A 9 2.61 14.47 -12.66
C LEU A 9 1.61 13.85 -13.64
N TYR A 10 2.04 13.55 -14.87
CA TYR A 10 1.21 12.84 -15.83
C TYR A 10 0.79 11.47 -15.31
N PHE A 11 1.71 10.75 -14.66
CA PHE A 11 1.39 9.48 -14.03
C PHE A 11 0.28 9.64 -12.98
N PHE A 12 0.43 10.55 -12.01
CA PHE A 12 -0.58 10.74 -10.98
C PHE A 12 -1.94 11.13 -11.54
N VAL A 13 -1.98 12.05 -12.51
CA VAL A 13 -3.22 12.46 -13.17
C VAL A 13 -3.87 11.30 -13.90
N LEU A 14 -3.10 10.54 -14.70
CA LEU A 14 -3.61 9.39 -15.43
C LEU A 14 -4.11 8.29 -14.48
N THR A 15 -3.36 7.97 -13.44
CA THR A 15 -3.75 6.97 -12.43
C THR A 15 -5.05 7.36 -11.74
N ILE A 16 -5.16 8.60 -11.26
CA ILE A 16 -6.37 9.08 -10.57
C ILE A 16 -7.57 9.07 -11.53
N LEU A 17 -7.43 9.66 -12.72
CA LEU A 17 -8.55 9.72 -13.69
C LEU A 17 -8.99 8.32 -14.11
N PHE A 18 -8.04 7.44 -14.45
CA PHE A 18 -8.34 6.07 -14.85
C PHE A 18 -9.08 5.34 -13.72
N THR A 19 -8.51 5.29 -12.52
CA THR A 19 -9.12 4.58 -11.38
C THR A 19 -10.48 5.16 -11.05
N TRP A 20 -10.58 6.49 -10.91
CA TRP A 20 -11.80 7.12 -10.43
C TRP A 20 -12.95 7.01 -11.42
N VAL A 21 -12.70 7.04 -12.73
CA VAL A 21 -13.75 6.77 -13.74
C VAL A 21 -14.38 5.39 -13.50
N PHE A 22 -13.57 4.35 -13.32
CA PHE A 22 -14.09 3.02 -13.06
C PHE A 22 -14.73 2.90 -11.67
N TRP A 23 -14.11 3.43 -10.63
CA TRP A 23 -14.65 3.33 -9.28
C TRP A 23 -15.94 4.13 -9.07
N PHE A 24 -16.09 5.32 -9.66
CA PHE A 24 -17.37 6.03 -9.65
C PHE A 24 -18.45 5.31 -10.46
N THR A 25 -18.07 4.63 -11.54
CA THR A 25 -19.00 3.72 -12.24
C THR A 25 -19.43 2.58 -11.32
N ALA A 26 -18.49 1.98 -10.59
CA ALA A 26 -18.81 0.91 -9.65
C ALA A 26 -19.76 1.37 -8.54
N ILE A 27 -19.52 2.56 -7.96
CA ILE A 27 -20.39 3.21 -6.99
C ILE A 27 -21.80 3.41 -7.57
N ALA A 28 -21.90 3.97 -8.77
CA ALA A 28 -23.19 4.23 -9.44
C ALA A 28 -23.99 2.95 -9.72
N THR A 29 -23.33 1.81 -9.88
CA THR A 29 -23.98 0.51 -10.11
C THR A 29 -24.37 -0.25 -8.83
N GLY A 30 -24.09 0.30 -7.65
CA GLY A 30 -24.42 -0.31 -6.36
C GLY A 30 -23.25 -1.03 -5.65
N GLY A 31 -22.02 -0.79 -6.09
CA GLY A 31 -20.81 -1.34 -5.46
C GLY A 31 -20.55 -2.81 -5.81
N LEU A 32 -19.92 -3.55 -4.90
CA LEU A 32 -19.38 -4.89 -5.19
C LEU A 32 -20.44 -5.99 -5.32
N SER A 33 -21.68 -5.75 -4.85
CA SER A 33 -22.79 -6.69 -5.00
C SER A 33 -23.33 -6.75 -6.44
N ASN A 34 -23.03 -5.75 -7.26
CA ASN A 34 -23.38 -5.69 -8.67
C ASN A 34 -22.22 -6.20 -9.52
N THR A 35 -22.49 -7.05 -10.53
CA THR A 35 -21.45 -7.59 -11.41
C THR A 35 -20.69 -6.51 -12.17
N ILE A 36 -21.36 -5.48 -12.69
CA ILE A 36 -20.71 -4.36 -13.38
C ILE A 36 -19.83 -3.60 -12.37
N GLY A 37 -20.35 -3.38 -11.16
CA GLY A 37 -19.60 -2.70 -10.10
C GLY A 37 -18.34 -3.44 -9.69
N LEU A 38 -18.42 -4.76 -9.52
CA LEU A 38 -17.26 -5.61 -9.23
C LEU A 38 -16.20 -5.55 -10.35
N VAL A 39 -16.62 -5.63 -11.62
CA VAL A 39 -15.70 -5.55 -12.77
C VAL A 39 -15.02 -4.19 -12.81
N CYS A 40 -15.77 -3.10 -12.64
CA CYS A 40 -15.21 -1.75 -12.60
C CYS A 40 -14.29 -1.53 -11.38
N TYR A 41 -14.60 -2.10 -10.22
CA TYR A 41 -13.71 -2.08 -9.05
C TYR A 41 -12.34 -2.70 -9.37
N ILE A 42 -12.35 -3.91 -9.95
CA ILE A 42 -11.13 -4.63 -10.33
C ILE A 42 -10.32 -3.84 -11.35
N ILE A 43 -10.97 -3.36 -12.42
CA ILE A 43 -10.29 -2.58 -13.47
C ILE A 43 -9.70 -1.29 -12.86
N GLY A 44 -10.48 -0.56 -12.07
CA GLY A 44 -10.01 0.68 -11.43
C GLY A 44 -8.78 0.47 -10.54
N GLY A 45 -8.70 -0.66 -9.83
CA GLY A 45 -7.54 -1.04 -9.01
C GLY A 45 -6.24 -1.19 -9.81
N THR A 46 -6.33 -1.46 -11.12
CA THR A 46 -5.16 -1.56 -12.02
C THR A 46 -4.62 -0.21 -12.50
N GLY A 47 -5.22 0.90 -12.08
CA GLY A 47 -4.86 2.25 -12.56
C GLY A 47 -3.38 2.61 -12.44
N PRO A 48 -2.68 2.31 -11.33
CA PRO A 48 -1.25 2.57 -11.22
C PRO A 48 -0.42 1.82 -12.26
N LEU A 49 -0.62 0.51 -12.43
CA LEU A 49 0.07 -0.25 -13.48
C LEU A 49 -0.32 0.22 -14.89
N SER A 50 -1.60 0.52 -15.13
CA SER A 50 -2.08 0.96 -16.44
C SER A 50 -1.43 2.29 -16.84
N ALA A 51 -1.38 3.26 -15.93
CA ALA A 51 -0.76 4.55 -16.18
C ALA A 51 0.76 4.42 -16.42
N SER A 52 1.48 3.59 -15.67
CA SER A 52 2.92 3.38 -15.89
C SER A 52 3.17 2.71 -17.24
N ILE A 53 2.41 1.67 -17.59
CA ILE A 53 2.55 1.00 -18.89
C ILE A 53 2.30 1.98 -20.04
N ILE A 54 1.26 2.81 -19.96
CA ILE A 54 0.94 3.80 -21.01
C ILE A 54 2.12 4.76 -21.19
N LEU A 55 2.62 5.37 -20.10
CA LEU A 55 3.70 6.35 -20.19
C LEU A 55 5.03 5.73 -20.65
N ILE A 56 5.36 4.53 -20.16
CA ILE A 56 6.54 3.78 -20.62
C ILE A 56 6.40 3.41 -22.09
N ALA A 57 5.23 2.97 -22.55
CA ALA A 57 5.02 2.61 -23.95
C ALA A 57 5.24 3.81 -24.88
N PHE A 58 4.82 5.01 -24.48
CA PHE A 58 5.06 6.23 -25.25
C PHE A 58 6.53 6.65 -25.29
N LYS A 59 7.28 6.48 -24.19
CA LYS A 59 8.67 6.95 -24.08
C LYS A 59 9.71 5.92 -24.52
N ASP A 60 9.58 4.69 -24.00
CA ASP A 60 10.59 3.63 -24.07
C ASP A 60 10.09 2.38 -24.82
N GLY A 61 8.84 2.42 -25.30
CA GLY A 61 8.23 1.37 -26.10
C GLY A 61 8.15 0.01 -25.39
N LYS A 62 8.16 -1.07 -26.19
CA LYS A 62 8.06 -2.45 -25.69
C LYS A 62 9.23 -2.85 -24.77
N THR A 63 10.41 -2.27 -24.99
CA THR A 63 11.60 -2.56 -24.18
C THR A 63 11.44 -2.07 -22.76
N GLY A 64 10.95 -0.85 -22.56
CA GLY A 64 10.67 -0.32 -21.23
C GLY A 64 9.60 -1.13 -20.50
N ILE A 65 8.52 -1.54 -21.19
CA ILE A 65 7.48 -2.38 -20.59
C ILE A 65 8.07 -3.72 -20.13
N LYS A 66 8.86 -4.37 -20.98
CA LYS A 66 9.52 -5.63 -20.63
C LYS A 66 10.46 -5.46 -19.43
N GLN A 67 11.15 -4.33 -19.33
CA GLN A 67 12.00 -4.03 -18.19
C GLN A 67 11.19 -3.90 -16.90
N LEU A 68 10.08 -3.16 -16.88
CA LEU A 68 9.20 -3.05 -15.71
C LEU A 68 8.66 -4.43 -15.29
N LEU A 69 8.08 -5.18 -16.23
CA LEU A 69 7.52 -6.50 -15.95
C LEU A 69 8.59 -7.49 -15.47
N SER A 70 9.82 -7.40 -15.99
CA SER A 70 10.91 -8.26 -15.53
C SER A 70 11.30 -8.00 -14.07
N ARG A 71 11.18 -6.75 -13.59
CA ARG A 71 11.49 -6.38 -12.19
C ARG A 71 10.47 -6.96 -11.20
N MET A 72 9.23 -7.21 -11.64
CA MET A 72 8.18 -7.80 -10.81
C MET A 72 8.49 -9.24 -10.38
N VAL A 73 9.28 -9.98 -11.18
CA VAL A 73 9.59 -11.41 -10.94
C VAL A 73 11.02 -11.66 -10.43
N GLN A 74 11.74 -10.62 -10.02
CA GLN A 74 13.11 -10.72 -9.50
C GLN A 74 13.13 -11.04 -8.00
N PHE A 75 12.66 -12.24 -7.64
CA PHE A 75 12.52 -12.72 -6.25
C PHE A 75 13.84 -12.77 -5.46
N ARG A 76 14.98 -12.92 -6.13
CA ARG A 76 16.31 -13.11 -5.48
C ARG A 76 16.93 -11.84 -4.91
N SER A 77 16.27 -10.71 -5.03
CA SER A 77 16.78 -9.40 -4.62
C SER A 77 16.69 -9.13 -3.12
N MET A 78 15.90 -9.92 -2.37
CA MET A 78 15.69 -9.72 -0.93
C MET A 78 16.36 -10.82 -0.09
N SER A 79 17.23 -10.43 0.82
CA SER A 79 17.89 -11.37 1.75
C SER A 79 16.92 -11.87 2.84
N ILE A 80 17.20 -13.05 3.39
CA ILE A 80 16.41 -13.61 4.52
C ILE A 80 16.39 -12.67 5.74
N ARG A 81 17.50 -11.93 5.98
CA ARG A 81 17.61 -10.92 7.03
C ARG A 81 16.57 -9.82 6.85
N TRP A 82 16.42 -9.30 5.62
CA TRP A 82 15.41 -8.31 5.29
C TRP A 82 13.99 -8.87 5.42
N GLY A 83 13.80 -10.18 5.19
CA GLY A 83 12.55 -10.89 5.51
C GLY A 83 12.16 -10.78 6.98
N PHE A 84 13.09 -11.11 7.89
CA PHE A 84 12.83 -10.98 9.33
C PHE A 84 12.62 -9.53 9.78
N ILE A 85 13.39 -8.59 9.24
CA ILE A 85 13.24 -7.15 9.53
C ILE A 85 11.84 -6.67 9.09
N MET A 86 11.41 -7.04 7.88
CA MET A 86 10.08 -6.71 7.37
C MET A 86 8.98 -7.26 8.29
N LEU A 87 9.08 -8.53 8.69
CA LEU A 87 8.12 -9.14 9.62
C LEU A 87 8.08 -8.40 10.96
N ALA A 88 9.25 -8.05 11.53
CA ALA A 88 9.32 -7.29 12.76
C ALA A 88 8.65 -5.91 12.62
N VAL A 89 8.93 -5.19 11.54
CA VAL A 89 8.36 -3.86 11.27
C VAL A 89 6.83 -3.90 11.14
N VAL A 90 6.28 -4.94 10.51
CA VAL A 90 4.82 -5.09 10.38
C VAL A 90 4.17 -5.54 11.68
N PHE A 91 4.73 -6.57 12.34
CA PHE A 91 4.05 -7.24 13.44
C PHE A 91 4.32 -6.64 14.82
N ILE A 92 5.42 -5.90 15.05
CA ILE A 92 5.66 -5.24 16.34
C ILE A 92 4.54 -4.24 16.69
N PRO A 93 4.15 -3.28 15.82
CA PRO A 93 3.04 -2.38 16.11
C PRO A 93 1.71 -3.12 16.36
N ILE A 94 1.45 -4.20 15.63
CA ILE A 94 0.26 -5.05 15.81
C ILE A 94 0.29 -5.70 17.20
N PHE A 95 1.40 -6.35 17.58
CA PHE A 95 1.50 -7.02 18.89
C PHE A 95 1.46 -6.05 20.05
N VAL A 96 2.08 -4.87 19.93
CA VAL A 96 1.95 -3.81 20.94
C VAL A 96 0.49 -3.38 21.09
N THR A 97 -0.22 -3.21 19.98
CA THR A 97 -1.66 -2.88 20.00
C THR A 97 -2.47 -3.98 20.69
N ILE A 98 -2.19 -5.25 20.42
CA ILE A 98 -2.84 -6.40 21.07
C ILE A 98 -2.58 -6.39 22.58
N ILE A 99 -1.33 -6.19 23.00
CA ILE A 99 -0.97 -6.19 24.41
C ILE A 99 -1.68 -5.03 25.12
N LEU A 100 -1.64 -3.82 24.56
CA LEU A 100 -2.29 -2.66 25.17
C LEU A 100 -3.81 -2.81 25.20
N GLY A 101 -4.42 -3.31 24.13
CA GLY A 101 -5.87 -3.59 24.11
C GLY A 101 -6.28 -4.59 25.18
N GLY A 102 -5.53 -5.69 25.35
CA GLY A 102 -5.82 -6.69 26.38
C GLY A 102 -5.61 -6.19 27.81
N LEU A 103 -4.73 -5.21 28.02
CA LEU A 103 -4.48 -4.61 29.34
C LEU A 103 -5.52 -3.53 29.71
N PHE A 104 -5.99 -2.75 28.73
CA PHE A 104 -6.77 -1.53 28.99
C PHE A 104 -8.25 -1.61 28.56
N LEU A 105 -8.64 -2.56 27.71
CA LEU A 105 -10.03 -2.72 27.26
C LEU A 105 -10.65 -3.99 27.84
N SER A 106 -11.65 -3.82 28.69
CA SER A 106 -12.42 -4.94 29.25
C SER A 106 -13.17 -5.68 28.13
N ASN A 107 -13.10 -7.01 28.13
CA ASN A 107 -13.78 -7.91 27.17
C ASN A 107 -13.32 -7.77 25.70
N TRP A 108 -12.20 -7.10 25.44
CA TRP A 108 -11.61 -7.08 24.11
C TRP A 108 -10.63 -8.26 23.95
N SER A 109 -10.71 -8.96 22.82
CA SER A 109 -9.74 -9.99 22.46
C SER A 109 -9.60 -10.06 20.94
N PRO A 110 -8.37 -10.05 20.39
CA PRO A 110 -8.16 -10.24 18.96
C PRO A 110 -8.36 -11.70 18.53
N ILE A 111 -8.44 -12.62 19.49
CA ILE A 111 -8.53 -14.06 19.24
C ILE A 111 -9.84 -14.42 18.56
N SER A 112 -10.96 -13.79 18.93
CA SER A 112 -12.27 -14.05 18.29
C SER A 112 -12.23 -13.72 16.80
N THR A 113 -11.72 -12.55 16.44
CA THR A 113 -11.57 -12.11 15.05
C THR A 113 -10.62 -13.00 14.27
N MET A 114 -9.48 -13.36 14.86
CA MET A 114 -8.55 -14.31 14.24
C MET A 114 -9.22 -15.68 14.00
N ILE A 115 -9.94 -16.22 14.99
CA ILE A 115 -10.66 -17.50 14.88
C ILE A 115 -11.67 -17.44 13.74
N VAL A 116 -12.48 -16.37 13.67
CA VAL A 116 -13.45 -16.19 12.59
C VAL A 116 -12.75 -16.20 11.23
N TYR A 117 -11.66 -15.44 11.09
CA TYR A 117 -10.89 -15.38 9.85
C TYR A 117 -10.35 -16.76 9.45
N ILE A 118 -9.63 -17.45 10.33
CA ILE A 118 -9.00 -18.76 10.01
C ILE A 118 -10.01 -19.91 9.88
N SER A 119 -11.19 -19.79 10.50
CA SER A 119 -12.25 -20.82 10.40
C SER A 119 -12.91 -20.88 9.03
N ALA A 120 -12.68 -19.89 8.16
CA ALA A 120 -13.20 -19.80 6.80
C ALA A 120 -12.08 -19.99 5.76
N PRO A 121 -11.53 -21.21 5.57
CA PRO A 121 -10.33 -21.43 4.75
C PRO A 121 -10.47 -20.98 3.30
N ILE A 122 -11.66 -21.08 2.72
CA ILE A 122 -11.96 -20.57 1.36
C ILE A 122 -11.94 -19.04 1.34
N GLY A 123 -12.47 -18.40 2.39
CA GLY A 123 -12.42 -16.94 2.56
C GLY A 123 -10.99 -16.44 2.73
N VAL A 124 -10.18 -17.12 3.54
CA VAL A 124 -8.75 -16.83 3.70
C VAL A 124 -8.01 -16.93 2.37
N LEU A 125 -8.20 -18.02 1.62
CA LEU A 125 -7.59 -18.20 0.32
C LEU A 125 -8.02 -17.08 -0.65
N GLY A 126 -9.31 -16.75 -0.66
CA GLY A 126 -9.86 -15.63 -1.43
C GLY A 126 -9.18 -14.30 -1.07
N SER A 127 -9.01 -14.00 0.22
CA SER A 127 -8.37 -12.75 0.67
C SER A 127 -6.89 -12.69 0.31
N VAL A 128 -6.17 -13.80 0.46
CA VAL A 128 -4.76 -13.89 0.07
C VAL A 128 -4.59 -13.69 -1.44
N MET A 129 -5.44 -14.33 -2.25
CA MET A 129 -5.42 -14.17 -3.71
C MET A 129 -5.77 -12.74 -4.13
N PHE A 130 -6.78 -12.14 -3.49
CA PHE A 130 -7.18 -10.77 -3.74
C PHE A 130 -6.04 -9.79 -3.43
N ASN A 131 -5.43 -9.89 -2.25
CA ASN A 131 -4.32 -9.03 -1.87
C ASN A 131 -3.08 -9.25 -2.74
N LEU A 132 -2.79 -10.49 -3.14
CA LEU A 132 -1.69 -10.78 -4.06
C LEU A 132 -1.91 -10.08 -5.41
N ILE A 133 -3.14 -10.14 -5.93
CA ILE A 133 -3.51 -9.46 -7.18
C ILE A 133 -3.39 -7.94 -7.01
N ALA A 134 -3.89 -7.38 -5.91
CA ALA A 134 -3.82 -5.95 -5.62
C ALA A 134 -2.37 -5.43 -5.64
N VAL A 135 -1.47 -6.06 -4.89
CA VAL A 135 -0.07 -5.60 -4.82
C VAL A 135 0.66 -5.71 -6.16
N ILE A 136 0.33 -6.72 -6.99
CA ILE A 136 0.89 -6.90 -8.33
C ILE A 136 0.46 -5.77 -9.28
N PHE A 137 -0.75 -5.22 -9.09
CA PHE A 137 -1.28 -4.14 -9.92
C PHE A 137 -0.98 -2.73 -9.39
N GLU A 138 -0.72 -2.59 -8.10
CA GLU A 138 -0.42 -1.31 -7.48
C GLU A 138 1.08 -0.98 -7.50
N GLU A 139 1.92 -1.86 -6.93
CA GLU A 139 3.32 -1.53 -6.65
C GLU A 139 4.20 -1.30 -7.89
N PRO A 140 4.00 -1.94 -9.05
CA PRO A 140 4.78 -1.59 -10.23
C PRO A 140 4.51 -0.16 -10.72
N GLY A 141 3.31 0.37 -10.50
CA GLY A 141 3.00 1.77 -10.76
C GLY A 141 3.61 2.68 -9.68
N TRP A 142 3.32 2.39 -8.42
CA TRP A 142 3.76 3.24 -7.30
C TRP A 142 5.26 3.24 -7.08
N ARG A 143 5.87 2.06 -6.96
CA ARG A 143 7.30 1.88 -6.63
C ARG A 143 8.15 1.63 -7.87
N GLY A 144 7.59 0.99 -8.89
CA GLY A 144 8.30 0.68 -10.14
C GLY A 144 8.35 1.80 -11.18
N PHE A 145 7.56 2.85 -10.98
CA PHE A 145 7.55 4.02 -11.86
C PHE A 145 7.56 5.34 -11.08
N ALA A 146 6.53 5.60 -10.27
CA ALA A 146 6.36 6.91 -9.65
C ALA A 146 7.46 7.24 -8.63
N LEU A 147 7.77 6.29 -7.74
CA LEU A 147 8.81 6.47 -6.73
C LEU A 147 10.20 6.65 -7.38
N ASP A 148 10.54 5.81 -8.36
CA ASP A 148 11.81 5.93 -9.10
C ASP A 148 11.96 7.34 -9.71
N LYS A 149 10.87 7.88 -10.30
CA LYS A 149 10.87 9.23 -10.89
C LYS A 149 10.89 10.35 -9.85
N LEU A 150 10.21 10.19 -8.72
CA LEU A 150 10.26 11.18 -7.63
C LEU A 150 11.66 11.26 -7.01
N GLN A 151 12.33 10.12 -6.82
CA GLN A 151 13.67 10.06 -6.23
C GLN A 151 14.78 10.60 -7.14
N GLU A 152 14.50 10.88 -8.41
CA GLU A 152 15.41 11.64 -9.29
C GLU A 152 15.46 13.14 -8.92
N ASP A 153 14.36 13.68 -8.37
CA ASP A 153 14.20 15.11 -8.09
C ASP A 153 14.15 15.43 -6.57
N PHE A 154 13.84 14.44 -5.73
CA PHE A 154 13.57 14.63 -4.31
C PHE A 154 14.25 13.55 -3.46
N SER A 155 14.45 13.84 -2.17
CA SER A 155 14.87 12.83 -1.20
C SER A 155 13.88 11.68 -1.08
N ALA A 156 14.33 10.51 -0.63
CA ALA A 156 13.49 9.34 -0.40
C ALA A 156 12.33 9.63 0.56
N LEU A 157 12.57 10.41 1.62
CA LEU A 157 11.50 10.84 2.52
C LEU A 157 10.46 11.71 1.81
N THR A 158 10.90 12.75 1.08
CA THR A 158 10.00 13.66 0.37
C THR A 158 9.19 12.92 -0.69
N SER A 159 9.85 12.04 -1.45
CA SER A 159 9.22 11.15 -2.42
C SER A 159 8.15 10.26 -1.79
N SER A 160 8.46 9.68 -0.62
CA SER A 160 7.53 8.83 0.12
C SER A 160 6.31 9.58 0.65
N LEU A 161 6.50 10.83 1.09
CA LEU A 161 5.43 11.71 1.56
C LEU A 161 4.50 12.11 0.42
N ILE A 162 5.05 12.55 -0.72
CA ILE A 162 4.27 12.87 -1.92
C ILE A 162 3.48 11.65 -2.36
N LEU A 163 4.16 10.50 -2.51
CA LEU A 163 3.52 9.26 -2.93
C LEU A 163 2.46 8.78 -1.94
N GLY A 164 2.73 8.87 -0.63
CA GLY A 164 1.79 8.49 0.41
C GLY A 164 0.51 9.34 0.42
N LEU A 165 0.65 10.65 0.18
CA LEU A 165 -0.50 11.56 0.06
C LEU A 165 -1.34 11.26 -1.18
N ILE A 166 -0.70 11.07 -2.34
CA ILE A 166 -1.40 10.73 -3.58
C ILE A 166 -2.07 9.36 -3.47
N TRP A 167 -1.39 8.38 -2.86
CA TRP A 167 -1.94 7.06 -2.64
C TRP A 167 -3.12 7.09 -1.65
N ALA A 168 -3.07 7.91 -0.60
CA ALA A 168 -4.21 8.13 0.29
C ALA A 168 -5.40 8.72 -0.50
N ILE A 169 -5.18 9.80 -1.25
CA ILE A 169 -6.22 10.43 -2.09
C ILE A 169 -6.80 9.42 -3.07
N TRP A 170 -5.97 8.58 -3.69
CA TRP A 170 -6.39 7.56 -4.65
C TRP A 170 -7.48 6.64 -4.08
N HIS A 171 -7.39 6.24 -2.80
CA HIS A 171 -8.37 5.39 -2.11
C HIS A 171 -9.72 6.06 -1.81
N THR A 172 -9.84 7.38 -1.95
CA THR A 172 -11.03 8.14 -1.50
C THR A 172 -12.36 7.59 -2.03
N PRO A 173 -12.51 7.20 -3.31
CA PRO A 173 -13.80 6.69 -3.80
C PRO A 173 -14.23 5.38 -3.13
N LEU A 174 -13.31 4.57 -2.60
CA LEU A 174 -13.66 3.32 -1.92
C LEU A 174 -14.58 3.56 -0.72
N PHE A 175 -14.40 4.68 0.00
CA PHE A 175 -15.26 5.07 1.12
C PHE A 175 -16.72 5.37 0.72
N LEU A 176 -17.00 5.48 -0.58
CA LEU A 176 -18.34 5.68 -1.13
C LEU A 176 -18.89 4.41 -1.80
N MET A 177 -18.12 3.31 -1.82
CA MET A 177 -18.44 2.10 -2.59
C MET A 177 -18.93 0.97 -1.68
N PRO A 178 -20.24 0.64 -1.70
CA PRO A 178 -20.79 -0.43 -0.89
C PRO A 178 -20.07 -1.77 -1.11
N GLY A 179 -19.76 -2.46 -0.02
CA GLY A 179 -19.07 -3.76 -0.02
C GLY A 179 -17.54 -3.68 0.06
N THR A 180 -16.95 -2.49 0.04
CA THR A 180 -15.52 -2.32 0.33
C THR A 180 -15.27 -2.17 1.83
N TYR A 181 -14.07 -2.52 2.30
CA TYR A 181 -13.66 -2.29 3.69
C TYR A 181 -13.75 -0.80 4.07
N GLN A 182 -13.34 0.08 3.16
CA GLN A 182 -13.31 1.52 3.38
C GLN A 182 -14.72 2.10 3.56
N TYR A 183 -15.74 1.57 2.89
CA TYR A 183 -17.13 2.00 3.07
C TYR A 183 -17.61 1.80 4.52
N GLU A 184 -17.22 0.70 5.16
CA GLU A 184 -17.56 0.41 6.56
C GLU A 184 -16.83 1.34 7.55
N LEU A 185 -15.71 1.96 7.15
CA LEU A 185 -15.02 2.96 7.96
C LEU A 185 -15.75 4.31 7.99
N ILE A 186 -16.74 4.53 7.13
CA ILE A 186 -17.56 5.76 7.03
C ILE A 186 -16.73 7.00 6.66
N LEU A 187 -17.01 7.58 5.49
CA LEU A 187 -16.32 8.79 5.02
C LEU A 187 -16.39 9.93 6.05
N GLY A 188 -15.23 10.50 6.40
CA GLY A 188 -15.10 11.61 7.34
C GLY A 188 -15.12 11.24 8.82
N SER A 189 -15.30 9.96 9.16
CA SER A 189 -15.18 9.46 10.53
C SER A 189 -13.74 9.51 11.06
N LEU A 190 -13.55 9.17 12.34
CA LEU A 190 -12.22 8.99 12.89
C LEU A 190 -11.44 7.87 12.18
N SER A 191 -12.06 6.72 11.94
CA SER A 191 -11.41 5.59 11.27
C SER A 191 -11.09 5.88 9.80
N PHE A 192 -11.87 6.73 9.12
CA PHE A 192 -11.51 7.30 7.82
C PHE A 192 -10.17 8.03 7.90
N TRP A 193 -10.01 8.95 8.86
CA TRP A 193 -8.77 9.71 9.01
C TRP A 193 -7.60 8.84 9.46
N VAL A 194 -7.85 7.86 10.34
CA VAL A 194 -6.83 6.88 10.75
C VAL A 194 -6.32 6.09 9.53
N TYR A 195 -7.21 5.65 8.64
CA TYR A 195 -6.83 5.00 7.39
C TYR A 195 -6.01 5.94 6.50
N MET A 196 -6.55 7.12 6.16
CA MET A 196 -5.93 8.05 5.21
C MET A 196 -4.55 8.51 5.68
N ILE A 197 -4.40 8.80 6.96
CA ILE A 197 -3.12 9.20 7.56
C ILE A 197 -2.18 7.98 7.65
N GLY A 198 -2.71 6.78 7.91
CA GLY A 198 -1.94 5.54 8.00
C GLY A 198 -1.25 5.12 6.71
N VAL A 199 -1.77 5.55 5.55
CA VAL A 199 -1.12 5.33 4.25
C VAL A 199 0.27 5.98 4.18
N ILE A 200 0.49 7.10 4.88
CA ILE A 200 1.73 7.87 4.84
C ILE A 200 2.92 7.11 5.46
N PRO A 201 2.89 6.66 6.73
CA PRO A 201 3.99 5.88 7.29
C PRO A 201 4.19 4.56 6.55
N THR A 202 3.11 3.92 6.06
CA THR A 202 3.22 2.72 5.22
C THR A 202 4.01 3.01 3.94
N SER A 203 3.76 4.15 3.27
CA SER A 203 4.52 4.55 2.08
C SER A 203 6.01 4.71 2.38
N ILE A 204 6.37 5.34 3.51
CA ILE A 204 7.76 5.51 3.95
C ILE A 204 8.42 4.16 4.20
N LEU A 205 7.75 3.24 4.91
CA LEU A 205 8.28 1.92 5.24
C LEU A 205 8.46 1.03 4.00
N ILE A 206 7.54 1.10 3.02
CA ILE A 206 7.70 0.44 1.73
C ILE A 206 8.92 0.99 0.99
N THR A 207 9.07 2.32 0.89
CA THR A 207 10.22 2.96 0.22
C THR A 207 11.54 2.57 0.88
N TRP A 208 11.60 2.59 2.22
CA TRP A 208 12.78 2.17 2.96
C TRP A 208 13.17 0.72 2.64
N LEU A 209 12.21 -0.21 2.69
CA LEU A 209 12.49 -1.60 2.36
C LEU A 209 12.92 -1.76 0.88
N TYR A 210 12.23 -1.06 -0.02
CA TYR A 210 12.53 -1.04 -1.45
C TYR A 210 13.96 -0.57 -1.74
N ASN A 211 14.36 0.57 -1.19
CA ASN A 211 15.70 1.15 -1.40
C ASN A 211 16.81 0.26 -0.80
N ASN A 212 16.61 -0.32 0.39
CA ASN A 212 17.61 -1.20 1.01
C ASN A 212 17.72 -2.60 0.37
N ASN A 213 16.80 -2.94 -0.54
CA ASN A 213 16.82 -4.19 -1.30
C ASN A 213 17.07 -3.94 -2.79
N ASN A 214 17.94 -2.96 -3.11
CA ASN A 214 18.35 -2.62 -4.48
C ASN A 214 17.16 -2.28 -5.40
N SER A 215 16.23 -1.47 -4.91
CA SER A 215 15.02 -1.06 -5.66
C SER A 215 14.18 -2.26 -6.11
N SER A 216 14.03 -3.24 -5.22
CA SER A 216 13.29 -4.49 -5.47
C SER A 216 11.78 -4.29 -5.37
N LEU A 217 11.09 -4.43 -6.51
CA LEU A 217 9.63 -4.46 -6.53
C LEU A 217 9.06 -5.66 -5.79
N PHE A 218 9.77 -6.78 -5.77
CA PHE A 218 9.35 -7.93 -4.98
C PHE A 218 9.31 -7.59 -3.48
N ALA A 219 10.32 -6.90 -2.95
CA ALA A 219 10.34 -6.48 -1.56
C ALA A 219 9.17 -5.53 -1.23
N ALA A 220 8.89 -4.56 -2.11
CA ALA A 220 7.76 -3.65 -1.96
C ALA A 220 6.41 -4.38 -1.96
N MET A 221 6.17 -5.25 -2.95
CA MET A 221 4.95 -6.07 -3.04
C MET A 221 4.79 -6.99 -1.84
N LEU A 222 5.87 -7.63 -1.38
CA LEU A 222 5.84 -8.53 -0.24
C LEU A 222 5.51 -7.78 1.06
N TYR A 223 6.13 -6.61 1.30
CA TYR A 223 5.78 -5.78 2.45
C TYR A 223 4.31 -5.37 2.41
N HIS A 224 3.84 -4.87 1.27
CA HIS A 224 2.45 -4.42 1.13
C HIS A 224 1.48 -5.59 1.38
N LEU A 225 1.75 -6.77 0.80
CA LEU A 225 0.95 -7.98 1.02
C LEU A 225 0.90 -8.37 2.50
N VAL A 226 2.06 -8.43 3.15
CA VAL A 226 2.16 -8.83 4.57
C VAL A 226 1.49 -7.79 5.48
N ASN A 227 1.60 -6.51 5.18
CA ASN A 227 0.93 -5.44 5.93
C ASN A 227 -0.60 -5.51 5.81
N ASN A 228 -1.13 -5.79 4.62
CA ASN A 228 -2.56 -5.95 4.41
C ASN A 228 -3.10 -7.18 5.14
N LEU A 229 -2.48 -8.35 4.92
CA LEU A 229 -2.88 -9.59 5.59
C LEU A 229 -2.76 -9.48 7.11
N GLY A 230 -1.71 -8.83 7.62
CA GLY A 230 -1.59 -8.55 9.05
C GLY A 230 -2.73 -7.68 9.57
N GLY A 231 -3.22 -6.72 8.79
CA GLY A 231 -4.37 -5.90 9.16
C GLY A 231 -5.69 -6.67 9.13
N GLU A 232 -5.89 -7.57 8.18
CA GLU A 232 -7.10 -8.39 8.09
C GLU A 232 -7.17 -9.45 9.19
N ILE A 233 -6.08 -10.19 9.40
CA ILE A 233 -6.00 -11.25 10.43
C ILE A 233 -6.20 -10.65 11.83
N PHE A 234 -5.60 -9.49 12.08
CA PHE A 234 -5.68 -8.77 13.34
C PHE A 234 -6.50 -7.50 13.18
N THR A 235 -7.74 -7.62 12.68
CA THR A 235 -8.61 -6.46 12.50
C THR A 235 -8.86 -5.80 13.86
N MET A 236 -8.63 -4.50 13.93
CA MET A 236 -8.73 -3.67 15.13
C MET A 236 -9.87 -2.66 14.93
N GLU A 237 -10.76 -2.57 15.89
CA GLU A 237 -11.75 -1.50 15.94
C GLU A 237 -11.17 -0.28 16.65
N SER A 238 -11.72 0.90 16.38
CA SER A 238 -11.38 2.12 17.11
C SER A 238 -11.66 1.94 18.62
N PRO A 239 -10.73 2.29 19.52
CA PRO A 239 -9.55 3.16 19.29
C PRO A 239 -8.23 2.41 19.04
N LEU A 240 -8.22 1.09 18.88
CA LEU A 240 -6.99 0.30 18.74
C LEU A 240 -6.29 0.51 17.41
N ASP A 241 -7.05 0.82 16.36
CA ASP A 241 -6.53 1.28 15.07
C ASP A 241 -5.61 2.52 15.21
N MET A 242 -5.91 3.42 16.15
CA MET A 242 -5.07 4.59 16.47
C MET A 242 -3.73 4.18 17.10
N ILE A 243 -3.73 3.19 17.99
CA ILE A 243 -2.49 2.68 18.61
C ILE A 243 -1.58 2.09 17.54
N ARG A 244 -2.15 1.30 16.62
CA ARG A 244 -1.40 0.77 15.47
C ARG A 244 -0.86 1.89 14.58
N LEU A 245 -1.67 2.92 14.30
CA LEU A 245 -1.25 4.09 13.53
C LEU A 245 -0.04 4.78 14.18
N VAL A 246 -0.12 5.07 15.48
CA VAL A 246 0.98 5.68 16.24
C VAL A 246 2.22 4.79 16.21
N GLY A 247 2.06 3.48 16.39
CA GLY A 247 3.15 2.51 16.27
C GLY A 247 3.85 2.57 14.91
N ASN A 248 3.09 2.61 13.82
CA ASN A 248 3.63 2.73 12.46
C ASN A 248 4.41 4.04 12.26
N PHE A 249 3.91 5.16 12.80
CA PHE A 249 4.66 6.42 12.77
C PHE A 249 5.95 6.36 13.57
N ILE A 250 5.92 5.78 14.77
CA ILE A 250 7.12 5.58 15.59
C ILE A 250 8.14 4.75 14.80
N THR A 251 7.71 3.66 14.16
CA THR A 251 8.60 2.83 13.33
C THR A 251 9.16 3.62 12.14
N ALA A 252 8.34 4.40 11.43
CA ALA A 252 8.80 5.25 10.34
C ALA A 252 9.80 6.32 10.82
N ILE A 253 9.58 6.94 11.98
CA ILE A 253 10.49 7.92 12.58
C ILE A 253 11.82 7.26 12.96
N ILE A 254 11.80 6.07 13.58
CA ILE A 254 13.01 5.31 13.89
C ILE A 254 13.80 5.02 12.61
N VAL A 255 13.12 4.60 11.54
CA VAL A 255 13.75 4.40 10.23
C VAL A 255 14.38 5.69 9.71
N ILE A 256 13.68 6.83 9.74
CA ILE A 256 14.20 8.11 9.26
C ILE A 256 15.44 8.54 10.06
N ILE A 257 15.41 8.38 11.39
CA ILE A 257 16.54 8.74 12.26
C ILE A 257 17.74 7.82 12.00
N THR A 258 17.49 6.53 11.76
CA THR A 258 18.56 5.53 11.62
C THR A 258 19.20 5.53 10.23
N PHE A 259 18.41 5.72 9.17
CA PHE A 259 18.84 5.54 7.78
C PHE A 259 18.92 6.86 6.99
N GLY A 260 18.62 7.99 7.62
CA GLY A 260 18.66 9.31 7.00
C GLY A 260 17.54 9.57 5.99
N LYS A 261 17.15 10.84 5.85
CA LYS A 261 16.03 11.25 4.98
C LYS A 261 16.32 11.17 3.48
N GLU A 262 17.59 11.25 3.08
CA GLU A 262 17.99 11.43 1.68
C GLU A 262 17.74 10.19 0.85
N ARG A 263 18.17 9.02 1.34
CA ARG A 263 18.00 7.74 0.63
C ARG A 263 17.23 6.69 1.42
N LEU A 264 17.01 6.89 2.73
CA LEU A 264 16.49 5.86 3.63
C LEU A 264 17.29 4.54 3.51
N VAL A 265 18.61 4.61 3.40
CA VAL A 265 19.51 3.44 3.41
C VAL A 265 20.73 3.76 4.27
N ASN A 266 21.41 2.73 4.77
CA ASN A 266 22.66 2.96 5.49
C ASN A 266 23.68 3.58 4.53
N GLU A 267 24.26 4.72 4.91
CA GLU A 267 25.31 5.38 4.11
C GLU A 267 26.64 4.59 4.12
N GLU A 268 26.77 3.62 5.03
CA GLU A 268 27.99 2.82 5.25
C GLU A 268 28.05 1.47 4.50
N THR A 269 27.21 1.24 3.49
CA THR A 269 27.28 0.04 2.62
C THR A 269 27.34 0.38 1.15
#